data_AF-A0A382VJW9-F1
#
_entry.id   AF-A0A382VJW9-F1
#
_cell.length_a   1.000
_cell.length_b   1.000
_cell.length_c   1.000
_cell.angle_alpha   90.00
_cell.angle_beta   90.00
_cell.angle_gamma   90.00
#
_symmetry.space_group_name_H-M   'P 1'
#
loop_
_entity.id
_entity.type
_entity.pdbx_description
1 polymer ?
#
loop_
_entity_poly.entity_id
_entity_poly.type
_entity_poly.pdbx_seq_one_letter_code
_entity_poly.pdbx_strand_id
1 'polypeptide(L)' 'MFDDKSYNQKMDKTFEVFTKELTSLRTGRANSNMLDLIRVDVYGQKMPINQIGTITVPEPRTINIQVWDLNNVS' A
#
# COMPACT_ATOMS: atom_id res chain seq x y z
N MET A 1 -3.22 -31.82 30.13
CA MET A 1 -3.74 -31.76 28.74
C MET A 1 -3.24 -30.45 28.17
N PHE A 2 -2.19 -30.48 27.34
CA PHE A 2 -1.65 -29.26 26.73
C PHE A 2 -2.61 -28.81 25.62
N ASP A 3 -3.04 -27.57 25.67
CA ASP A 3 -4.04 -27.01 24.76
C ASP A 3 -3.35 -26.58 23.45
N ASP A 4 -3.01 -27.56 22.60
CA ASP A 4 -2.25 -27.35 21.36
C ASP A 4 -2.91 -26.34 20.39
N LYS A 5 -4.24 -26.19 20.46
CA LYS A 5 -4.95 -25.19 19.66
C LYS A 5 -4.61 -23.76 20.06
N SER A 6 -4.47 -23.49 21.35
CA SER A 6 -4.11 -22.16 21.88
C SER A 6 -2.69 -21.75 21.45
N TYR A 7 -1.75 -22.70 21.48
CA TYR A 7 -0.37 -22.46 21.06
C TYR A 7 -0.26 -22.20 19.55
N ASN A 8 -0.94 -23.00 18.72
CA ASN A 8 -0.97 -22.77 17.27
C ASN A 8 -1.59 -21.40 16.92
N GLN A 9 -2.71 -21.02 17.56
CA GLN A 9 -3.31 -19.70 17.34
C GLN A 9 -2.39 -18.54 17.73
N LYS A 10 -1.62 -18.67 18.82
CA LYS A 10 -0.62 -17.66 19.19
C LYS A 10 0.52 -17.59 18.16
N MET A 11 1.01 -18.73 17.68
CA MET A 11 2.05 -18.78 16.65
C MET A 11 1.56 -18.15 15.34
N ASP A 12 0.37 -18.51 14.87
CA ASP A 12 -0.23 -17.94 13.66
C ASP A 12 -0.38 -16.43 13.76
N LYS A 13 -0.86 -15.93 14.91
CA LYS A 13 -1.00 -14.49 15.15
C LYS A 13 0.35 -13.77 15.16
N THR A 14 1.39 -14.37 15.75
CA THR A 14 2.75 -13.83 15.69
C THR A 14 3.28 -13.82 14.26
N PHE A 15 3.00 -14.87 13.48
CA PHE A 15 3.40 -14.95 12.08
C PHE A 15 2.70 -13.91 11.20
N GLU A 16 1.41 -13.67 11.46
CA GLU A 16 0.62 -12.65 10.79
C GLU A 16 1.13 -11.24 11.09
N VAL A 17 1.42 -10.94 12.37
CA VAL A 17 2.05 -9.68 12.77
C VAL A 17 3.43 -9.52 12.14
N PHE A 18 4.26 -10.57 12.17
CA PHE A 18 5.60 -10.54 11.56
C PHE A 18 5.55 -10.31 10.05
N THR A 19 4.63 -10.96 9.36
CA THR A 19 4.41 -10.76 7.92
C THR A 19 3.97 -9.33 7.65
N LYS A 20 3.03 -8.80 8.45
CA LYS A 20 2.55 -7.41 8.33
C LYS A 20 3.67 -6.39 8.56
N GLU A 21 4.54 -6.63 9.53
CA GLU A 21 5.74 -5.82 9.77
C GLU A 21 6.75 -5.94 8.62
N LEU A 22 6.90 -7.11 8.00
CA LEU A 22 7.73 -7.27 6.80
C LEU A 22 7.17 -6.53 5.58
N THR A 23 5.84 -6.49 5.41
CA THR A 23 5.20 -5.72 4.34
C THR A 23 5.26 -4.20 4.59
N SER A 24 5.23 -3.79 5.87
CA SER A 24 5.40 -2.39 6.27
C SER A 24 6.87 -1.95 6.18
N LEU A 25 7.81 -2.89 6.35
CA LEU A 25 9.24 -2.68 6.19
C LEU A 25 9.53 -2.24 4.75
N ARG A 26 9.84 -0.96 4.64
CA ARG A 26 10.14 -0.22 3.41
C ARG A 26 11.43 -0.77 2.77
N THR A 27 11.32 -1.91 2.09
CA THR A 27 12.44 -2.62 1.42
C THR A 27 12.95 -1.91 0.15
N GLY A 28 12.56 -0.65 -0.08
CA GLY A 28 12.94 0.09 -1.30
C GLY A 28 12.35 -0.48 -2.59
N ARG A 29 11.44 -1.46 -2.50
CA ARG A 29 10.63 -1.91 -3.63
C ARG A 29 9.47 -0.94 -3.79
N ALA A 30 9.35 -0.36 -4.98
CA ALA A 30 8.21 0.44 -5.39
C ALA A 30 6.92 -0.34 -5.10
N ASN A 31 6.12 0.18 -4.18
CA ASN A 31 4.83 -0.37 -3.82
C ASN A 31 3.81 0.75 -4.03
N SER A 32 2.74 0.47 -4.75
CA SER A 32 1.64 1.41 -5.00
C SER A 32 1.07 1.99 -3.70
N ASN A 33 1.14 1.23 -2.60
CA ASN A 33 0.69 1.66 -1.27
C ASN A 33 1.49 2.85 -0.70
N MET A 34 2.69 3.17 -1.24
CA MET A 34 3.39 4.40 -0.85
C MET A 34 2.68 5.66 -1.34
N LEU A 35 1.93 5.57 -2.44
CA LEU A 35 1.23 6.70 -3.03
C LEU A 35 -0.15 6.93 -2.40
N ASP A 36 -0.69 5.98 -1.63
CA ASP A 36 -1.99 6.13 -0.93
C ASP A 36 -2.02 7.29 0.08
N LEU A 37 -0.86 7.71 0.60
CA LEU A 37 -0.77 8.89 1.46
C LEU A 37 -0.86 10.22 0.69
N ILE A 38 -0.60 10.20 -0.62
CA ILE A 38 -0.56 11.40 -1.44
C ILE A 38 -1.98 11.77 -1.85
N ARG A 39 -2.43 12.92 -1.35
CA ARG A 39 -3.68 13.54 -1.76
C ARG A 39 -3.37 14.64 -2.77
N VAL A 40 -4.09 14.61 -3.88
CA VAL A 40 -3.99 15.57 -4.96
C VAL A 40 -5.28 16.38 -4.96
N ASP A 41 -5.18 17.69 -5.15
CA ASP A 41 -6.35 18.55 -5.26
C ASP A 41 -6.93 18.44 -6.67
N VAL A 42 -8.17 17.95 -6.76
CA VAL A 42 -8.92 17.81 -8.01
C VAL A 42 -10.26 18.51 -7.84
N TYR A 43 -10.53 19.49 -8.70
CA TYR A 43 -11.73 20.36 -8.61
C TYR A 43 -11.90 21.04 -7.22
N GLY A 44 -10.80 21.36 -6.54
CA GLY A 44 -10.83 21.97 -5.21
C GLY A 44 -11.15 21.01 -4.05
N GLN A 45 -11.13 19.69 -4.30
CA GLN A 45 -11.23 18.66 -3.26
C GLN A 45 -10.00 17.76 -3.25
N LYS A 46 -9.49 17.46 -2.06
CA LYS A 46 -8.36 16.54 -1.85
C LYS A 46 -8.81 15.10 -2.07
N MET A 47 -8.48 14.54 -3.23
CA MET A 47 -8.72 13.15 -3.55
C MET A 47 -7.42 12.33 -3.47
N PRO A 48 -7.47 11.06 -3.06
CA PRO A 48 -6.31 10.19 -3.08
C PRO A 48 -5.90 9.90 -4.54
N ILE A 49 -4.60 9.85 -4.80
CA ILE A 49 -4.08 9.68 -6.17
C ILE A 49 -4.47 8.34 -6.82
N ASN A 50 -4.81 7.34 -6.01
CA ASN A 50 -5.35 6.05 -6.48
C ASN A 50 -6.72 6.16 -7.17
N GLN A 51 -7.47 7.24 -6.97
CA GLN A 51 -8.78 7.49 -7.58
C GLN A 51 -8.71 8.33 -8.86
N ILE A 52 -7.59 9.00 -9.10
CA ILE A 52 -7.42 9.98 -10.19
C ILE A 52 -6.62 9.36 -11.35
N GLY A 53 -5.99 8.20 -11.12
CA GLY A 53 -5.20 7.53 -12.14
C GLY A 53 -4.89 6.08 -11.82
N THR A 54 -4.42 5.38 -12.85
CA THR A 54 -3.92 4.01 -12.71
C THR A 54 -2.45 4.05 -12.32
N ILE A 55 -2.14 3.46 -11.16
CA ILE A 55 -0.77 3.33 -10.65
C ILE A 55 -0.25 1.97 -11.10
N THR A 56 0.84 1.96 -11.87
CA THR A 56 1.53 0.74 -12.28
C THR A 56 2.97 0.77 -11.80
N VAL A 57 3.48 -0.39 -11.39
CA VAL A 57 4.88 -0.55 -10.98
C VAL A 57 5.55 -1.49 -11.97
N PRO A 58 6.06 -0.98 -13.10
CA PRO A 58 6.73 -1.81 -14.10
C PRO A 58 8.09 -2.32 -13.61
N GLU A 59 8.77 -1.58 -12.72
CA GLU A 59 10.12 -1.89 -12.24
C GLU A 59 10.19 -1.61 -10.73
N PRO A 60 10.98 -2.36 -9.93
CA PRO A 60 11.02 -2.20 -8.46
C PRO A 60 11.49 -0.83 -7.97
N ARG A 61 11.98 0.04 -8.85
CA ARG A 61 12.47 1.39 -8.52
C ARG A 61 11.69 2.51 -9.20
N THR A 62 10.70 2.19 -10.03
CA THR A 62 9.97 3.17 -10.83
C THR A 62 8.47 2.94 -10.68
N ILE A 63 7.76 3.98 -10.25
CA ILE A 63 6.30 3.98 -10.23
C ILE A 63 5.82 4.84 -11.41
N ASN A 64 4.99 4.26 -12.28
CA ASN A 64 4.36 4.97 -13.37
C ASN A 64 2.92 5.29 -12.98
N ILE A 65 2.55 6.57 -13.02
CA ILE A 65 1.23 7.07 -12.66
C ILE A 65 0.58 7.61 -13.92
N GLN A 66 -0.48 6.94 -14.38
CA GLN A 66 -1.25 7.38 -15.53
C GLN A 66 -2.56 8.00 -15.06
N VAL A 67 -2.56 9.32 -14.98
CA VAL A 67 -3.71 10.13 -14.57
C VAL A 67 -4.72 10.20 -15.72
N TRP A 68 -6.01 10.02 -15.44
CA TRP A 68 -7.05 10.07 -16.46
C TRP A 68 -7.45 11.49 -16.83
N ASP A 69 -7.35 12.44 -15.90
CA ASP A 69 -7.68 13.85 -16.12
C ASP A 69 -6.50 14.76 -15.75
N LEU A 70 -5.60 15.01 -16.72
CA LEU A 70 -4.43 15.87 -16.54
C LEU A 70 -4.80 17.35 -16.34
N ASN A 71 -5.95 17.80 -16.84
CA ASN A 71 -6.30 19.22 -16.87
C ASN A 71 -6.78 19.75 -15.51
N ASN A 72 -7.15 18.86 -14.58
CA ASN A 72 -7.69 19.23 -13.27
C ASN A 72 -6.77 18.88 -12.10
N VAL A 73 -5.55 18.41 -12.37
CA VAL A 73 -4.53 18.10 -11.36
C VAL A 73 -3.57 19.28 -11.25
N SER A 74 -3.59 19.97 -10.10
CA SER A 74 -2.65 21.04 -9.73
C SER A 74 -1.83 20.68 -8.51
#